data_AF-A0A8S0FX85-F1
#
_entry.id   AF-A0A8S0FX85-F1
#
_cell.length_a   1.000
_cell.length_b   1.000
_cell.length_c   1.000
_cell.angle_alpha   90.00
_cell.angle_beta   90.00
_cell.angle_gamma   90.00
#
_symmetry.space_group_name_H-M   'P 1'
#
loop_
_entity.id
_entity.type
_entity.pdbx_description
1 polymer ?
#
loop_
_entity_poly.entity_id
_entity_poly.type
_entity_poly.pdbx_seq_one_letter_code
_entity_poly.pdbx_strand_id
1 'polypeptide(L)'
;MNCGLDPSDAVPRRWHLYQCKHYDANLGLPKAGIEVAKVIYYTFIKDYTVPTQYHFVTHKGVTSPFQDLLDDPTKLKEKMLSEWATFSKQITSKHSVDLTPELEKYIKEFDFSIFHAKQPIEILAEHSKTSFHLMVFGAPLIERDPPTRPPSSVAPIETVYIEQLFSVIRE
;
A
#
# COMPACT_ATOMS: atom_id res chain seq x y z
N MET A 1 -13.25 8.02 9.88
CA MET A 1 -11.84 8.38 9.58
C MET A 1 -11.83 9.85 9.20
N ASN A 2 -11.20 10.71 9.98
CA ASN A 2 -10.86 12.05 9.50
C ASN A 2 -9.78 11.86 8.44
N CYS A 3 -10.20 11.71 7.18
CA CYS A 3 -9.31 11.96 6.06
C CYS A 3 -8.84 13.40 6.25
N GLY A 4 -7.57 13.57 6.66
CA GLY A 4 -6.95 14.84 7.02
C GLY A 4 -6.82 15.78 5.83
N LEU A 5 -7.95 16.20 5.28
CA LEU A 5 -8.07 17.25 4.30
C LEU A 5 -8.54 18.45 5.09
N ASP A 6 -7.64 19.41 5.28
CA ASP A 6 -8.08 20.73 5.71
C ASP A 6 -9.20 21.21 4.78
N PRO A 7 -10.19 21.95 5.32
CA PRO A 7 -11.25 22.53 4.52
C PRO A 7 -10.64 23.45 3.45
N SER A 8 -11.37 23.64 2.36
CA SER A 8 -10.85 24.27 1.13
C SER A 8 -10.34 25.71 1.31
N ASP A 9 -10.72 26.36 2.40
CA ASP A 9 -10.41 27.72 2.82
C ASP A 9 -9.18 27.82 3.75
N ALA A 10 -8.62 26.70 4.21
CA ALA A 10 -7.45 26.73 5.09
C ALA A 10 -6.17 27.16 4.35
N VAL A 11 -5.43 28.10 4.94
CA VAL A 11 -4.14 28.58 4.41
C VAL A 11 -3.06 28.49 5.51
N PRO A 12 -1.97 27.73 5.32
CA PRO A 12 -1.70 26.82 4.20
C PRO A 12 -2.49 25.52 4.33
N ARG A 13 -3.06 25.06 3.21
CA ARG A 13 -3.81 23.81 3.16
C ARG A 13 -2.88 22.61 3.34
N ARG A 14 -3.08 21.82 4.39
CA ARG A 14 -2.41 20.51 4.54
C ARG A 14 -3.11 19.48 3.69
N TRP A 15 -2.31 18.63 3.07
CA TRP A 15 -2.80 17.57 2.21
C TRP A 15 -1.80 16.42 2.16
N HIS A 16 -2.33 15.22 1.93
CA HIS A 16 -1.56 13.98 1.80
C HIS A 16 -1.62 13.52 0.34
N LEU A 17 -0.51 13.06 -0.21
CA LEU A 17 -0.42 12.55 -1.57
C LEU A 17 -0.38 11.02 -1.54
N TYR A 18 -1.39 10.38 -2.11
CA TYR A 18 -1.42 8.92 -2.29
C TYR A 18 -1.12 8.55 -3.73
N GLN A 19 0.01 7.91 -3.97
CA GLN A 19 0.44 7.47 -5.29
C GLN A 19 0.01 6.01 -5.52
N CYS A 20 -1.08 5.83 -6.27
CA CYS A 20 -1.67 4.51 -6.55
C CYS A 20 -1.36 4.00 -7.97
N LYS A 21 -0.16 4.28 -8.50
CA LYS A 21 0.21 3.85 -9.86
C LYS A 21 0.31 2.32 -9.89
N HIS A 22 -0.27 1.70 -10.92
CA HIS A 22 -0.16 0.27 -11.13
C HIS A 22 1.23 -0.07 -11.70
N TYR A 23 2.03 -0.82 -10.93
CA TYR A 23 3.35 -1.27 -11.34
C TYR A 23 3.35 -2.78 -11.54
N ASP A 24 3.99 -3.25 -12.63
CA ASP A 24 4.01 -4.68 -12.96
C ASP A 24 4.87 -5.52 -11.99
N ALA A 25 5.75 -4.87 -11.23
CA ALA A 25 6.68 -5.49 -10.28
C ALA A 25 6.77 -4.67 -8.99
N ASN A 26 7.47 -5.21 -7.99
CA ASN A 26 7.79 -4.50 -6.75
C ASN A 26 8.42 -3.14 -7.06
N LEU A 27 7.98 -2.12 -6.32
CA LEU A 27 8.47 -0.77 -6.54
C LEU A 27 9.87 -0.61 -5.94
N GLY A 28 10.85 -0.34 -6.81
CA GLY A 28 12.23 -0.07 -6.41
C GLY A 28 12.63 1.39 -6.65
N LEU A 29 13.82 1.74 -6.14
CA LEU A 29 14.39 3.08 -6.24
C LEU A 29 14.39 3.69 -7.66
N PRO A 30 14.69 2.95 -8.76
CA PRO A 30 14.71 3.56 -10.08
C PRO A 30 13.38 4.16 -10.54
N LYS A 31 12.26 3.53 -10.16
CA LYS A 31 10.91 4.02 -10.49
C LYS A 31 10.40 5.01 -9.44
N ALA A 32 10.61 4.71 -8.16
CA ALA A 32 10.14 5.57 -7.08
C ALA A 32 10.89 6.91 -7.03
N GLY A 33 12.22 6.89 -7.25
CA GLY A 33 13.07 8.09 -7.27
C GLY A 33 12.63 9.10 -8.32
N ILE A 34 12.10 8.66 -9.48
CA ILE A 34 11.51 9.56 -10.48
C ILE A 34 10.28 10.29 -9.93
N GLU A 35 9.41 9.59 -9.21
CA GLU A 35 8.21 10.19 -8.63
C GLU A 35 8.56 11.11 -7.45
N VAL A 36 9.55 10.76 -6.63
CA VAL A 36 10.12 11.65 -5.60
C VAL A 36 10.71 12.92 -6.24
N ALA A 37 11.49 12.77 -7.32
CA ALA A 37 12.12 13.89 -8.02
C ALA A 37 11.08 14.85 -8.60
N LYS A 38 9.95 14.34 -9.11
CA LYS A 38 8.81 15.17 -9.54
C LYS A 38 8.28 16.00 -8.37
N VAL A 39 8.04 15.38 -7.21
CA VAL A 39 7.53 16.10 -6.04
C VAL A 39 8.45 17.26 -5.68
N ILE A 40 9.75 16.99 -5.53
CA ILE A 40 10.76 17.99 -5.20
C ILE A 40 10.79 19.12 -6.24
N TYR A 41 10.76 18.77 -7.53
CA TYR A 41 10.83 19.77 -8.59
C TYR A 41 9.60 20.68 -8.64
N TYR A 42 8.39 20.11 -8.56
CA TYR A 42 7.16 20.91 -8.61
C TYR A 42 6.95 21.73 -7.34
N THR A 43 7.43 21.28 -6.17
CA THR A 43 7.44 22.10 -4.96
C THR A 43 8.53 23.18 -5.00
N PHE A 44 9.66 22.92 -5.65
CA PHE A 44 10.73 23.91 -5.86
C PHE A 44 10.26 25.09 -6.74
N ILE A 45 9.58 24.81 -7.86
CA ILE A 45 9.01 25.86 -8.72
C ILE A 45 7.73 26.49 -8.14
N LYS A 46 7.27 26.02 -6.96
CA LYS A 46 6.07 26.47 -6.24
C LYS A 46 4.76 26.29 -7.02
N ASP A 47 4.68 25.27 -7.86
CA ASP A 47 3.44 24.91 -8.54
C ASP A 47 2.40 24.38 -7.54
N TYR A 48 2.87 23.69 -6.50
CA TYR A 48 2.07 23.32 -5.34
C TYR A 48 2.88 23.29 -4.03
N THR A 49 2.18 23.27 -2.90
CA THR A 49 2.77 23.21 -1.56
C THR A 49 3.28 21.81 -1.21
N VAL A 50 4.32 21.72 -0.38
CA VAL A 50 4.86 20.43 0.08
C VAL A 50 3.76 19.64 0.81
N PRO A 51 3.48 18.38 0.41
CA PRO A 51 2.49 17.56 1.10
C PRO A 51 2.98 17.20 2.51
N THR A 52 2.03 17.03 3.44
CA THR A 52 2.37 16.60 4.81
C THR A 52 2.84 15.15 4.84
N GLN A 53 2.28 14.30 3.96
CA GLN A 53 2.70 12.92 3.80
C GLN A 53 2.58 12.51 2.33
N TYR A 54 3.51 11.68 1.89
CA TYR A 54 3.52 11.05 0.58
C TYR A 54 3.51 9.53 0.77
N HIS A 55 2.48 8.85 0.27
CA HIS A 55 2.29 7.41 0.42
C HIS A 55 2.39 6.71 -0.94
N PHE A 56 3.39 5.85 -1.12
CA PHE A 56 3.43 4.88 -2.20
C PHE A 56 2.45 3.74 -1.91
N VAL A 57 1.40 3.62 -2.70
CA VAL A 57 0.39 2.56 -2.58
C VAL A 57 0.62 1.55 -3.71
N THR A 58 1.18 0.39 -3.37
CA THR A 58 1.50 -0.66 -4.34
C THR A 58 0.93 -2.01 -3.91
N HIS A 59 0.47 -2.82 -4.87
CA HIS A 59 -0.11 -4.12 -4.57
C HIS A 59 0.96 -5.21 -4.33
N LYS A 60 2.12 -5.11 -4.99
CA LYS A 60 3.28 -6.01 -4.83
C LYS A 60 4.27 -5.55 -3.76
N GLY A 61 4.01 -4.43 -3.08
CA GLY A 61 4.93 -3.83 -2.12
C GLY A 61 6.13 -3.13 -2.77
N VAL A 62 7.10 -2.79 -1.93
CA VAL A 62 8.38 -2.19 -2.31
C VAL A 62 9.49 -3.23 -2.23
N THR A 63 10.62 -2.97 -2.89
CA THR A 63 11.82 -3.80 -2.73
C THR A 63 12.47 -3.51 -1.38
N SER A 64 13.07 -4.52 -0.72
CA SER A 64 13.77 -4.33 0.58
C SER A 64 14.76 -3.16 0.57
N PRO A 65 15.65 -3.01 -0.42
CA PRO A 65 16.60 -1.89 -0.43
C PRO A 65 15.95 -0.52 -0.53
N PHE A 66 14.72 -0.44 -1.08
CA PHE A 66 13.97 0.81 -1.15
C PHE A 66 13.23 1.09 0.16
N GLN A 67 12.72 0.05 0.83
CA GLN A 67 12.17 0.20 2.18
C GLN A 67 13.24 0.73 3.15
N ASP A 68 14.45 0.18 3.11
CA ASP A 68 15.57 0.63 3.95
C ASP A 68 15.91 2.11 3.71
N LEU A 69 15.69 2.62 2.49
CA LEU A 69 15.88 4.04 2.16
C LEU A 69 14.72 4.90 2.66
N LEU A 70 13.48 4.40 2.64
CA LEU A 70 12.34 5.12 3.19
C LEU A 70 12.45 5.24 4.73
N ASP A 71 13.00 4.22 5.38
CA ASP A 71 13.22 4.20 6.82
C ASP A 71 14.39 5.10 7.25
N ASP A 72 15.31 5.44 6.33
CA ASP A 72 16.45 6.35 6.55
C ASP A 72 16.40 7.55 5.57
N PRO A 73 15.71 8.65 5.96
CA PRO A 73 15.55 9.84 5.13
C PRO A 73 16.89 10.48 4.71
N THR A 74 17.95 10.30 5.49
CA THR A 74 19.27 10.85 5.20
C THR A 74 19.90 10.11 4.02
N LYS A 75 19.84 8.77 4.03
CA LYS A 75 20.30 7.95 2.90
C LYS A 75 19.49 8.20 1.64
N LEU A 76 18.17 8.36 1.77
CA LEU A 76 17.32 8.69 0.63
C LEU A 76 17.72 10.02 -0.01
N LYS A 77 18.00 11.04 0.80
CA LYS A 77 18.48 12.35 0.34
C LYS A 77 19.83 12.25 -0.39
N GLU A 78 20.79 11.53 0.18
CA GLU A 78 22.09 11.29 -0.47
C GLU A 78 21.93 10.55 -1.81
N LYS A 79 21.06 9.53 -1.84
CA LYS A 79 20.72 8.82 -3.07
C LYS A 79 20.08 9.73 -4.11
N MET A 80 19.16 10.59 -3.71
CA MET A 80 18.54 11.55 -4.61
C MET A 80 19.54 12.54 -5.20
N LEU A 81 20.51 13.02 -4.42
CA LEU A 81 21.56 13.90 -4.91
C LEU A 81 22.51 13.19 -5.87
N SER A 82 22.97 11.98 -5.50
CA SER A 82 23.94 11.21 -6.29
C SER A 82 23.39 10.72 -7.63
N GLU A 83 22.12 10.32 -7.67
CA GLU A 83 21.46 9.75 -8.85
C GLU A 83 20.51 10.75 -9.54
N TRP A 84 20.55 12.04 -9.18
CA TRP A 84 19.64 13.07 -9.69
C TRP A 84 19.57 13.11 -11.22
N ALA A 85 20.72 13.05 -11.90
CA ALA A 85 20.82 13.09 -13.35
C ALA A 85 20.09 11.93 -14.06
N THR A 86 19.85 10.82 -13.36
CA THR A 86 19.05 9.70 -13.87
C THR A 86 17.57 9.95 -13.68
N PHE A 87 17.17 10.43 -12.50
CA PHE A 87 15.77 10.70 -12.18
C PHE A 87 15.20 11.91 -12.93
N SER A 88 16.02 12.94 -13.16
CA SER A 88 15.61 14.19 -13.78
C SER A 88 15.11 14.03 -15.22
N LYS A 89 15.63 13.03 -15.95
CA LYS A 89 15.27 12.73 -17.35
C LYS A 89 13.78 12.42 -17.55
N GLN A 90 13.10 11.94 -16.51
CA GLN A 90 11.69 11.54 -16.59
C GLN A 90 10.77 12.43 -15.75
N ILE A 91 11.24 13.59 -15.29
CA ILE A 91 10.40 14.58 -14.59
C ILE A 91 9.44 15.24 -15.57
N THR A 92 9.96 15.73 -16.71
CA THR A 92 9.18 16.39 -17.76
C THR A 92 9.76 16.08 -19.14
N SER A 93 8.88 15.98 -20.13
CA SER A 93 9.29 15.78 -21.53
C SER A 93 9.69 17.06 -22.24
N LYS A 94 9.47 18.23 -21.63
CA LYS A 94 9.63 19.55 -22.27
C LYS A 94 11.04 20.13 -22.15
N HIS A 95 11.75 19.85 -21.06
CA HIS A 95 13.07 20.40 -20.76
C HIS A 95 13.86 19.51 -19.81
N SER A 96 15.20 19.60 -19.85
CA SER A 96 16.07 18.92 -18.87
C SER A 96 15.99 19.65 -17.54
N VAL A 97 15.94 18.89 -16.45
CA VAL A 97 16.00 19.43 -15.08
C VAL A 97 17.38 19.11 -14.51
N ASP A 98 18.35 19.96 -14.84
CA ASP A 98 19.72 19.79 -14.35
C ASP A 98 19.82 20.18 -12.87
N LEU A 99 20.81 19.62 -12.18
CA LEU A 99 21.05 19.91 -10.77
C LEU A 99 21.70 21.30 -10.64
N THR A 100 20.89 22.34 -10.51
CA THR A 100 21.37 23.69 -10.23
C THR A 100 21.76 23.83 -8.75
N PRO A 101 22.66 24.76 -8.38
CA PRO A 101 23.03 25.00 -6.99
C PRO A 101 21.85 25.34 -6.08
N GLU A 102 20.84 26.02 -6.63
CA GLU A 102 19.60 26.37 -5.93
C GLU A 102 18.74 25.14 -5.64
N LEU A 103 18.59 24.26 -6.63
CA LEU A 103 17.85 23.01 -6.48
C LEU A 103 18.57 22.04 -5.55
N GLU A 104 19.90 21.98 -5.62
CA GLU A 104 20.72 21.17 -4.70
C GLU A 104 20.53 21.63 -3.26
N LYS A 105 20.55 22.95 -3.02
CA LYS A 105 20.26 23.52 -1.69
C LYS A 105 18.84 23.16 -1.24
N TYR A 106 17.86 23.27 -2.13
CA TYR A 106 16.47 22.90 -1.83
C TYR A 106 16.34 21.43 -1.44
N ILE A 107 16.97 20.51 -2.18
CA ILE A 107 17.01 19.08 -1.84
C ILE A 107 17.64 18.85 -0.47
N LYS A 108 18.72 19.56 -0.13
CA LYS A 108 19.38 19.43 1.17
C LYS A 108 18.47 19.88 2.32
N GLU A 109 17.68 20.93 2.11
CA GLU A 109 16.73 21.48 3.10
C GLU A 109 15.40 20.70 3.14
N PHE A 110 15.06 19.95 2.08
CA PHE A 110 13.82 19.19 2.00
C PHE A 110 13.75 18.10 3.07
N ASP A 111 12.56 17.93 3.63
CA ASP A 111 12.25 16.86 4.58
C ASP A 111 11.83 15.59 3.85
N PHE A 112 12.73 14.60 3.85
CA PHE A 112 12.48 13.30 3.22
C PHE A 112 11.69 12.33 4.11
N SER A 113 11.43 12.67 5.38
CA SER A 113 10.66 11.81 6.28
C SER A 113 9.18 11.71 5.90
N ILE A 114 8.71 12.56 4.99
CA ILE A 114 7.32 12.54 4.50
C ILE A 114 7.01 11.35 3.58
N PHE A 115 8.03 10.67 3.04
CA PHE A 115 7.85 9.58 2.09
C PHE A 115 7.68 8.24 2.81
N HIS A 116 6.55 7.59 2.56
CA HIS A 116 6.19 6.32 3.16
C HIS A 116 5.72 5.33 2.09
N ALA A 117 5.94 4.04 2.32
CA ALA A 117 5.31 2.98 1.56
C ALA A 117 4.17 2.40 2.38
N LYS A 118 2.97 2.38 1.79
CA LYS A 118 1.78 1.83 2.46
C LYS A 118 1.60 0.37 2.04
N GLN A 119 1.61 -0.53 3.02
CA GLN A 119 1.48 -1.95 2.77
C GLN A 119 0.02 -2.34 2.51
N PRO A 120 -0.23 -3.39 1.69
CA PRO A 120 -1.58 -3.88 1.47
C PRO A 120 -2.35 -4.21 2.75
N ILE A 121 -1.66 -4.73 3.78
CA ILE A 121 -2.29 -5.07 5.07
C ILE A 121 -2.84 -3.84 5.80
N GLU A 122 -2.14 -2.70 5.71
CA GLU A 122 -2.60 -1.44 6.31
C GLU A 122 -3.83 -0.92 5.58
N ILE A 123 -3.86 -1.05 4.25
CA ILE A 123 -5.02 -0.68 3.43
C ILE A 123 -6.23 -1.56 3.78
N LEU A 124 -6.02 -2.86 3.95
CA LEU A 124 -7.08 -3.77 4.39
C LEU A 124 -7.61 -3.43 5.78
N ALA A 125 -6.70 -3.10 6.71
CA ALA A 125 -7.06 -2.68 8.08
C ALA A 125 -7.75 -1.31 8.13
N GLU A 126 -7.47 -0.43 7.16
CA GLU A 126 -8.22 0.81 7.00
C GLU A 126 -9.59 0.56 6.38
N HIS A 127 -9.63 -0.27 5.33
CA HIS A 127 -10.88 -0.64 4.67
C HIS A 127 -11.83 -1.35 5.64
N SER A 128 -11.32 -2.17 6.57
CA SER A 128 -12.13 -2.89 7.58
C SER A 128 -12.88 -1.99 8.53
N LYS A 129 -12.46 -0.73 8.67
CA LYS A 129 -13.15 0.28 9.48
C LYS A 129 -14.29 0.95 8.71
N THR A 130 -14.49 0.63 7.44
CA THR A 130 -15.56 1.19 6.61
C THR A 130 -16.75 0.23 6.54
N SER A 131 -17.95 0.79 6.37
CA SER A 131 -19.17 0.00 6.15
C SER A 131 -19.12 -0.86 4.88
N PHE A 132 -18.23 -0.55 3.95
CA PHE A 132 -18.09 -1.25 2.67
C PHE A 132 -17.21 -2.50 2.76
N HIS A 133 -16.52 -2.74 3.88
CA HIS A 133 -15.62 -3.90 4.00
C HIS A 133 -16.34 -5.23 3.77
N LEU A 134 -17.49 -5.41 4.41
CA LEU A 134 -18.28 -6.63 4.30
C LEU A 134 -18.84 -6.84 2.88
N MET A 135 -19.07 -5.76 2.13
CA MET A 135 -19.53 -5.83 0.74
C MET A 135 -18.43 -6.35 -0.20
N VAL A 136 -17.17 -5.97 0.05
CA VAL A 136 -16.03 -6.34 -0.80
C VAL A 136 -15.45 -7.71 -0.41
N PHE A 137 -15.32 -7.98 0.89
CA PHE A 137 -14.63 -9.17 1.41
C PHE A 137 -15.57 -10.24 1.98
N GLY A 138 -16.88 -9.96 2.03
CA GLY A 138 -17.88 -10.86 2.61
C GLY A 138 -18.03 -10.70 4.12
N ALA A 139 -19.11 -11.29 4.66
CA ALA A 139 -19.29 -11.41 6.09
C ALA A 139 -18.30 -12.42 6.67
N PRO A 140 -17.82 -12.22 7.91
CA PRO A 140 -17.03 -13.24 8.60
C PRO A 140 -17.82 -14.55 8.66
N LEU A 141 -17.12 -15.67 8.55
CA LEU A 141 -17.72 -16.99 8.68
C LEU A 141 -18.35 -17.09 10.06
N ILE A 142 -19.66 -17.38 10.10
CA ILE A 142 -20.36 -17.68 11.34
C ILE A 142 -19.97 -19.12 11.71
N GLU A 143 -19.49 -19.33 12.93
CA GLU A 143 -19.30 -20.69 13.45
C GLU A 143 -20.67 -21.39 13.45
N ARG A 144 -20.75 -22.48 12.71
CA ARG A 144 -21.96 -23.31 12.69
C ARG A 144 -21.99 -24.09 14.00
N ASP A 145 -23.15 -24.16 14.64
CA ASP A 145 -23.34 -25.08 15.75
C ASP A 145 -22.92 -26.49 15.32
N PRO A 146 -22.21 -27.24 16.18
CA PRO A 146 -21.86 -28.61 15.87
C PRO A 146 -23.14 -29.39 15.58
N PRO A 147 -23.15 -30.27 14.56
CA PRO A 147 -24.32 -31.07 14.27
C PRO A 147 -24.70 -31.87 15.51
N THR A 148 -26.00 -32.06 15.72
CA THR A 148 -26.49 -32.95 16.78
C THR A 148 -25.79 -34.29 16.66
N ARG A 149 -25.30 -34.82 17.78
CA ARG A 149 -24.66 -36.13 17.79
C ARG A 149 -25.65 -37.16 17.23
N PRO A 150 -25.21 -38.04 16.31
CA PRO A 150 -26.08 -39.09 15.82
C PRO A 150 -26.56 -39.95 17.01
N PRO A 151 -27.79 -40.50 16.94
CA PRO A 151 -28.28 -41.39 17.99
C PRO A 151 -27.34 -42.59 18.13
N SER A 152 -27.11 -43.03 19.37
CA SER A 152 -26.29 -44.21 19.66
C SER A 152 -27.01 -45.52 19.31
N SER A 153 -28.32 -45.47 19.13
CA SER A 153 -29.16 -46.59 18.73
C SER A 153 -29.55 -46.49 17.26
N VAL A 154 -29.40 -47.59 16.55
CA VAL A 154 -29.84 -47.77 15.17
C VAL A 154 -31.37 -47.76 15.11
N ALA A 155 -31.95 -46.91 14.26
CA ALA A 155 -33.39 -46.95 14.00
C ALA A 155 -33.75 -48.17 13.12
N PRO A 156 -34.96 -48.74 13.23
CA PRO A 156 -35.35 -49.93 12.46
C PRO A 156 -35.18 -49.78 10.93
N ILE A 157 -35.39 -48.57 10.41
CA ILE A 157 -35.21 -48.25 9.00
C ILE A 157 -33.73 -48.23 8.55
N GLU A 158 -32.80 -48.10 9.49
CA GLU A 158 -31.36 -48.04 9.22
C GLU A 158 -30.71 -49.43 9.13
N THR A 159 -31.44 -50.49 9.51
CA THR A 159 -30.96 -51.89 9.48
C THR A 159 -30.45 -52.31 8.11
N VAL A 160 -31.15 -51.92 7.04
CA VAL A 160 -30.79 -52.26 5.65
C VAL A 160 -29.41 -51.68 5.28
N TYR A 161 -29.11 -50.45 5.72
CA TYR A 161 -27.81 -49.83 5.45
C TYR A 161 -26.68 -50.54 6.21
N ILE A 162 -26.95 -51.00 7.43
CA ILE A 162 -25.99 -51.74 8.25
C ILE A 162 -25.68 -53.11 7.65
N GLU A 163 -26.70 -53.83 7.16
CA GLU A 163 -26.50 -55.11 6.48
C GLU A 163 -25.61 -54.97 5.24
N GLN A 164 -25.86 -53.95 4.41
CA GLN A 164 -25.01 -53.65 3.25
C GLN A 164 -23.59 -53.27 3.67
N LEU A 165 -23.43 -52.47 4.72
CA LEU A 165 -22.11 -52.09 5.25
C LEU A 165 -21.33 -53.33 5.76
N PHE A 166 -21.97 -54.23 6.50
CA PHE A 166 -21.35 -55.47 6.95
C PHE A 166 -21.03 -56.42 5.81
N SER A 167 -21.84 -56.44 4.75
CA SER A 167 -21.56 -57.23 3.54
C SER A 167 -20.25 -56.80 2.87
N VAL A 168 -19.95 -55.49 2.86
CA VAL A 168 -18.72 -54.94 2.26
C VAL A 168 -17.51 -55.11 3.17
N ILE A 169 -17.67 -55.01 4.50
CA ILE A 169 -16.56 -55.11 5.46
C ILE A 169 -16.13 -56.57 5.72
N ARG A 170 -16.99 -57.56 5.44
CA ARG A 170 -16.69 -58.98 5.67
C ARG A 170 -15.86 -59.65 4.55
N GLU A 171 -15.60 -58.98 3.44
CA GLU A 171 -14.59 -59.38 2.44
C GLU A 171 -13.20 -58.86 2.81
#